data_AF-A0A0V1HKA5-F1
#
_entry.id   AF-A0A0V1HKA5-F1
#
_cell.length_a   1.000
_cell.length_b   1.000
_cell.length_c   1.000
_cell.angle_alpha   90.00
_cell.angle_beta   90.00
_cell.angle_gamma   90.00
#
_symmetry.space_group_name_H-M   'P 1'
#
loop_
_entity.id
_entity.type
_entity.pdbx_description
1 polymer ?
#
loop_
_entity_poly.entity_id
_entity_poly.type
_entity_poly.pdbx_seq_one_letter_code
_entity_poly.pdbx_strand_id
1 'polypeptide(L)'
;MKFNARAQRRNGRHLNAWAESWRLERVISKKREAFLEKFLSSHHAHATPSSLFALKRATECWLLRKMNNFGRCVGGEFFHRHKQQLVVSQMSDPENACDFAKPPERKILSPNDMHLWLDSQAYVDYMRFVRELNSSVKGLLMSDCPPANENVKAILEIMKILHTWIDEIPLAPETARFGNKAFRVWHTRLEENAEILIGQYILNKPLLVNELKPYLTNSFGNSTRIDYGTGHEVSFLMFLLCLWKIGFFTDTCSAVLVLRIFDAYIKLCRRLQMTYKLEPAGSHGAWCLDDYQFCPFLFGSSQLIGNPDFLPRSLCEPDIIRRYSDDYMFMNCILHITNVKAGPFAEHSNGLYSLCTVPNWRNINSGLLRMYEEEVLKKFPVAQHFMFGILLSVEPANSSCSTLHISEEMKL
;
A
#
# COMPACT_ATOMS: atom_id res chain seq x y z
N MET A 1 -35.54 21.63 -25.35
CA MET A 1 -35.82 20.41 -26.13
C MET A 1 -34.77 20.26 -27.23
N LYS A 2 -34.31 19.01 -27.45
CA LYS A 2 -33.25 18.56 -28.38
C LYS A 2 -31.79 18.81 -27.97
N PHE A 3 -31.29 17.97 -27.06
CA PHE A 3 -29.94 17.39 -27.15
C PHE A 3 -29.89 16.10 -26.32
N ASN A 4 -30.64 15.08 -26.76
CA ASN A 4 -30.49 13.73 -26.18
C ASN A 4 -30.98 12.65 -27.16
N ALA A 5 -30.12 12.28 -28.13
CA ALA A 5 -30.40 11.13 -29.00
C ALA A 5 -29.15 10.43 -29.59
N ARG A 6 -27.94 11.01 -29.47
CA ARG A 6 -26.71 10.37 -29.97
C ARG A 6 -25.93 9.56 -28.92
N ALA A 7 -26.21 9.73 -27.62
CA ALA A 7 -25.51 9.00 -26.56
C ALA A 7 -26.04 7.57 -26.32
N GLN A 8 -27.30 7.26 -26.69
CA GLN A 8 -27.90 5.96 -26.38
C GLN A 8 -27.64 4.84 -27.41
N ARG A 9 -27.09 5.12 -28.60
CA ARG A 9 -26.80 4.08 -29.61
C ARG A 9 -25.38 3.50 -29.55
N ARG A 10 -24.47 4.04 -28.72
CA ARG A 10 -23.09 3.55 -28.58
C ARG A 10 -22.90 2.52 -27.45
N ASN A 11 -23.74 2.54 -26.42
CA ASN A 11 -23.61 1.61 -25.27
C ASN A 11 -24.13 0.18 -25.53
N GLY A 12 -25.00 -0.02 -26.53
CA GLY A 12 -25.57 -1.34 -26.82
C GLY A 12 -24.64 -2.32 -27.57
N ARG A 13 -23.61 -1.83 -28.28
CA ARG A 13 -22.68 -2.70 -29.02
C ARG A 13 -21.48 -3.16 -28.19
N HIS A 14 -21.06 -2.40 -27.19
CA HIS A 14 -19.95 -2.78 -26.29
C HIS A 14 -20.34 -3.84 -25.25
N LEU A 15 -21.60 -3.84 -24.79
CA LEU A 15 -22.11 -4.84 -23.84
C LEU A 15 -22.24 -6.24 -24.46
N ASN A 16 -22.58 -6.33 -25.75
CA ASN A 16 -22.68 -7.62 -26.45
C ASN A 16 -21.30 -8.26 -26.73
N ALA A 17 -20.28 -7.46 -27.04
CA ALA A 17 -18.91 -7.96 -27.23
C ALA A 17 -18.27 -8.45 -25.91
N TRP A 18 -18.56 -7.78 -24.78
CA TRP A 18 -18.14 -8.23 -23.45
C TRP A 18 -18.81 -9.54 -23.03
N ALA A 19 -20.10 -9.70 -23.30
CA ALA A 19 -20.84 -10.92 -22.98
C ALA A 19 -20.37 -12.15 -23.80
N GLU A 20 -19.96 -11.95 -25.06
CA GLU A 20 -19.39 -13.01 -25.90
C GLU A 20 -17.95 -13.40 -25.48
N SER A 21 -17.11 -12.44 -25.10
CA SER A 21 -15.77 -12.70 -24.54
C SER A 21 -15.84 -13.50 -23.23
N TRP A 22 -16.76 -13.14 -22.33
CA TRP A 22 -17.03 -13.85 -21.08
C TRP A 22 -17.62 -15.26 -21.26
N ARG A 23 -18.33 -15.52 -22.37
CA ARG A 23 -18.80 -16.87 -22.72
C ARG A 23 -17.67 -17.75 -23.25
N LEU A 24 -16.81 -17.19 -24.09
CA LEU A 24 -15.66 -17.91 -24.67
C LEU A 24 -14.64 -18.30 -23.59
N GLU A 25 -14.34 -17.43 -22.64
CA GLU A 25 -13.43 -17.74 -21.51
C GLU A 25 -13.97 -18.86 -20.62
N ARG A 26 -15.27 -18.90 -20.35
CA ARG A 26 -15.91 -20.00 -19.60
C ARG A 26 -15.90 -21.33 -20.35
N VAL A 27 -16.04 -21.30 -21.68
CA VAL A 27 -15.94 -22.51 -22.50
C VAL A 27 -14.51 -23.04 -22.54
N ILE A 28 -13.51 -22.16 -22.59
CA ILE A 28 -12.09 -22.53 -22.55
C ILE A 28 -11.71 -23.09 -21.17
N SER A 29 -12.14 -22.45 -20.09
CA SER A 29 -11.93 -22.93 -18.71
C SER A 29 -12.55 -24.31 -18.47
N LYS A 30 -13.81 -24.53 -18.86
CA LYS A 30 -14.47 -25.84 -18.74
C LYS A 30 -13.83 -26.94 -19.58
N LYS A 31 -13.34 -26.61 -20.79
CA LYS A 31 -12.61 -27.58 -21.63
C LYS A 31 -11.23 -27.91 -21.04
N ARG A 32 -10.61 -26.97 -20.33
CA ARG A 32 -9.31 -27.15 -19.65
C ARG A 32 -9.45 -28.06 -18.43
N GLU A 33 -10.51 -27.88 -17.64
CA GLU A 33 -10.83 -28.75 -16.49
C GLU A 33 -11.21 -30.17 -16.93
N ALA A 34 -12.09 -30.31 -17.94
CA ALA A 34 -12.48 -31.62 -18.46
C ALA A 34 -11.29 -32.39 -19.10
N PHE A 35 -10.34 -31.69 -19.72
CA PHE A 35 -9.11 -32.31 -20.23
C PHE A 35 -8.19 -32.76 -19.09
N LEU A 36 -8.04 -31.95 -18.04
CA LEU A 36 -7.23 -32.30 -16.86
C LEU A 36 -7.81 -33.51 -16.11
N GLU A 37 -9.13 -33.57 -15.91
CA GLU A 37 -9.78 -34.74 -15.29
C GLU A 37 -9.59 -36.02 -16.11
N LYS A 38 -9.77 -35.93 -17.44
CA LYS A 38 -9.64 -37.10 -18.33
C LYS A 38 -8.18 -37.56 -18.46
N PHE A 39 -7.23 -36.63 -18.40
CA PHE A 39 -5.79 -36.94 -18.40
C PHE A 39 -5.33 -37.56 -17.08
N LEU A 40 -5.80 -37.06 -15.94
CA LEU A 40 -5.49 -37.60 -14.61
C LEU A 40 -6.13 -38.99 -14.40
N SER A 41 -7.37 -39.19 -14.89
CA SER A 41 -8.06 -40.50 -14.79
C SER A 41 -7.38 -41.62 -15.59
N SER A 42 -6.60 -41.30 -16.63
CA SER A 42 -5.94 -42.31 -17.49
C SER A 42 -4.53 -42.70 -17.03
N HIS A 43 -3.94 -41.99 -16.06
CA HIS A 43 -2.56 -42.20 -15.60
C HIS A 43 -2.43 -42.61 -14.13
N HIS A 44 -3.54 -43.01 -13.48
CA HIS A 44 -3.52 -43.62 -12.15
C HIS A 44 -3.10 -45.09 -12.20
N ALA A 45 -1.83 -45.34 -12.49
CA ALA A 45 -1.16 -46.57 -12.09
C ALA A 45 0.32 -46.22 -11.81
N HIS A 46 0.63 -46.04 -10.52
CA HIS A 46 1.98 -45.87 -9.96
C HIS A 46 2.71 -44.55 -10.28
N ALA A 47 2.40 -43.48 -9.54
CA ALA A 47 3.17 -42.24 -9.56
C ALA A 47 3.26 -41.65 -8.14
N THR A 48 4.47 -41.41 -7.63
CA THR A 48 4.75 -40.79 -6.32
C THR A 48 4.58 -39.26 -6.36
N PRO A 49 4.35 -38.56 -5.23
CA PRO A 49 4.04 -37.12 -5.19
C PRO A 49 5.05 -36.20 -5.92
N SER A 50 6.32 -36.60 -5.96
CA SER A 50 7.40 -35.91 -6.67
C SER A 50 7.27 -35.98 -8.20
N SER A 51 6.70 -37.07 -8.73
CA SER A 51 6.45 -37.23 -10.17
C SER A 51 5.27 -36.39 -10.67
N LEU A 52 4.26 -36.15 -9.81
CA LEU A 52 3.12 -35.27 -10.12
C LEU A 52 3.52 -33.80 -10.23
N PHE A 53 4.49 -33.34 -9.43
CA PHE A 53 4.99 -31.96 -9.50
C PHE A 53 5.86 -31.71 -10.75
N ALA A 54 6.64 -32.71 -11.16
CA ALA A 54 7.41 -32.68 -12.40
C ALA A 54 6.48 -32.74 -13.64
N LEU A 55 5.43 -33.56 -13.60
CA LEU A 55 4.41 -33.61 -14.65
C LEU A 55 3.68 -32.27 -14.78
N LYS A 56 3.29 -31.63 -13.66
CA LYS A 56 2.57 -30.35 -13.67
C LYS A 56 3.36 -29.25 -14.39
N ARG A 57 4.66 -29.12 -14.09
CA ARG A 57 5.57 -28.19 -14.78
C ARG A 57 5.78 -28.56 -16.25
N ALA A 58 5.85 -29.84 -16.59
CA ALA A 58 5.98 -30.29 -17.98
C ALA A 58 4.73 -29.95 -18.81
N THR A 59 3.52 -30.09 -18.24
CA THR A 59 2.27 -29.67 -18.88
C THR A 59 2.15 -28.16 -19.03
N GLU A 60 2.62 -27.36 -18.05
CA GLU A 60 2.64 -25.90 -18.15
C GLU A 60 3.61 -25.43 -19.25
N CYS A 61 4.80 -26.02 -19.34
CA CYS A 61 5.76 -25.76 -20.42
C CYS A 61 5.23 -26.21 -21.80
N TRP A 62 4.47 -27.31 -21.87
CA TRP A 62 3.85 -27.77 -23.11
C TRP A 62 2.67 -26.88 -23.56
N LEU A 63 1.83 -26.43 -22.61
CA LEU A 63 0.73 -25.50 -22.86
C LEU A 63 1.25 -24.13 -23.31
N LEU A 64 2.31 -23.61 -22.69
CA LEU A 64 2.97 -22.37 -23.10
C LEU A 64 3.57 -22.49 -24.52
N ARG A 65 4.15 -23.64 -24.87
CA ARG A 65 4.62 -23.93 -26.25
C ARG A 65 3.47 -24.04 -27.26
N LYS A 66 2.32 -24.59 -26.89
CA LYS A 66 1.11 -24.68 -27.74
C LYS A 66 0.46 -23.31 -27.94
N MET A 67 0.46 -22.44 -26.93
CA MET A 67 -0.04 -21.06 -27.04
C MET A 67 0.88 -20.18 -27.90
N ASN A 68 2.20 -20.39 -27.83
CA ASN A 68 3.14 -19.72 -28.74
C ASN A 68 2.99 -20.17 -30.21
N ASN A 69 2.48 -21.38 -30.46
CA ASN A 69 2.16 -21.87 -31.80
C ASN A 69 0.79 -21.38 -32.33
N PHE A 70 -0.06 -20.79 -31.49
CA PHE A 70 -1.33 -20.19 -31.92
C PHE A 70 -1.14 -18.75 -32.45
N GLY A 71 0.01 -18.13 -32.18
CA GLY A 71 0.40 -16.81 -32.71
C GLY A 71 1.09 -16.83 -34.08
N ARG A 72 1.17 -17.98 -34.76
CA ARG A 72 1.83 -18.14 -36.08
C ARG A 72 0.85 -18.37 -37.25
N CYS A 73 -0.40 -17.93 -37.12
CA CYS A 73 -1.39 -17.98 -38.21
C CYS A 73 -1.98 -16.60 -38.51
N VAL A 74 -1.13 -15.60 -38.72
CA VAL A 74 -1.41 -14.43 -39.57
C VAL A 74 -0.07 -14.06 -40.21
N GLY A 75 0.02 -14.07 -41.55
CA GLY A 75 1.28 -14.04 -42.32
C GLY A 75 2.11 -12.77 -42.13
N GLY A 76 3.36 -12.65 -42.55
CA GLY A 76 4.28 -13.52 -43.29
C GLY A 76 5.67 -12.85 -43.30
N GLU A 77 6.69 -13.64 -43.64
CA GLU A 77 8.03 -13.22 -44.14
C GLU A 77 8.99 -12.47 -43.20
N PHE A 78 9.93 -13.17 -42.57
CA PHE A 78 11.32 -13.29 -43.06
C PHE A 78 12.17 -14.18 -42.15
N PHE A 79 12.93 -15.08 -42.78
CA PHE A 79 13.74 -16.12 -42.16
C PHE A 79 15.13 -15.60 -41.77
N HIS A 80 15.72 -16.25 -40.75
CA HIS A 80 17.16 -16.50 -40.58
C HIS A 80 18.14 -15.35 -40.31
N ARG A 81 18.70 -15.35 -39.09
CA ARG A 81 20.15 -15.64 -38.88
C ARG A 81 20.46 -16.04 -37.44
N HIS A 82 21.30 -17.07 -37.33
CA HIS A 82 22.08 -17.49 -36.15
C HIS A 82 21.37 -18.20 -34.99
N LYS A 83 21.00 -19.46 -35.26
CA LYS A 83 21.21 -20.56 -34.29
C LYS A 83 22.63 -21.09 -34.48
N GLN A 84 23.56 -20.79 -33.57
CA GLN A 84 24.65 -21.70 -33.17
C GLN A 84 25.48 -21.10 -32.03
N GLN A 85 25.91 -22.01 -31.14
CA GLN A 85 26.97 -21.92 -30.12
C GLN A 85 26.66 -21.22 -28.78
N LEU A 86 26.60 -22.07 -27.75
CA LEU A 86 27.20 -21.91 -26.41
C LEU A 86 27.01 -23.29 -25.74
N VAL A 87 27.84 -24.29 -26.09
CA VAL A 87 29.07 -24.65 -25.37
C VAL A 87 28.86 -24.64 -23.86
N VAL A 88 28.71 -25.85 -23.33
CA VAL A 88 28.89 -26.19 -21.93
C VAL A 88 30.36 -25.90 -21.58
N SER A 89 30.60 -24.86 -20.80
CA SER A 89 31.86 -24.67 -20.07
C SER A 89 31.54 -24.65 -18.58
N GLN A 90 32.07 -25.64 -17.88
CA GLN A 90 32.08 -25.76 -16.43
C GLN A 90 32.98 -24.70 -15.78
N MET A 91 32.71 -24.44 -14.51
CA MET A 91 33.55 -23.82 -13.48
C MET A 91 33.71 -22.28 -13.52
N SER A 92 32.98 -21.63 -12.61
CA SER A 92 33.37 -20.38 -11.98
C SER A 92 32.81 -20.36 -10.54
N ASP A 93 33.73 -20.55 -9.58
CA ASP A 93 33.74 -20.18 -8.15
C ASP A 93 32.47 -20.31 -7.26
N PRO A 94 32.54 -21.04 -6.12
CA PRO A 94 31.46 -21.09 -5.13
C PRO A 94 31.33 -19.86 -4.22
N GLU A 95 32.10 -18.78 -4.42
CA GLU A 95 32.16 -17.65 -3.46
C GLU A 95 31.27 -16.44 -3.79
N ASN A 96 30.39 -16.53 -4.79
CA ASN A 96 29.34 -15.54 -5.03
C ASN A 96 27.95 -16.21 -5.04
N ALA A 97 27.64 -16.92 -3.96
CA ALA A 97 26.23 -17.09 -3.61
C ALA A 97 25.66 -15.68 -3.47
N CYS A 98 24.81 -15.27 -4.41
CA CYS A 98 24.01 -14.05 -4.30
C CYS A 98 23.24 -14.19 -2.98
N ASP A 99 23.79 -13.58 -1.94
CA ASP A 99 23.24 -13.62 -0.59
C ASP A 99 21.88 -12.96 -0.73
N PHE A 100 20.81 -13.77 -0.72
CA PHE A 100 19.46 -13.25 -0.79
C PHE A 100 19.35 -12.27 0.38
N ALA A 101 19.29 -10.97 0.08
CA ALA A 101 19.22 -9.94 1.12
C ALA A 101 18.13 -10.34 2.11
N LYS A 102 18.52 -10.48 3.38
CA LYS A 102 17.60 -10.84 4.45
C LYS A 102 16.42 -9.85 4.41
N PRO A 103 15.18 -10.34 4.54
CA PRO A 103 14.03 -9.44 4.59
C PRO A 103 14.22 -8.45 5.74
N PRO A 104 13.63 -7.24 5.68
CA PRO A 104 13.67 -6.29 6.77
C PRO A 104 13.32 -6.93 8.11
N GLU A 105 14.01 -6.54 9.16
CA GLU A 105 13.86 -7.11 10.50
C GLU A 105 13.57 -6.01 11.53
N ARG A 106 12.95 -6.40 12.64
CA ARG A 106 12.81 -5.51 13.80
C ARG A 106 14.16 -5.42 14.52
N LYS A 107 14.61 -4.19 14.76
CA LYS A 107 15.86 -3.90 15.50
C LYS A 107 15.63 -3.25 16.86
N ILE A 108 14.49 -2.60 17.06
CA ILE A 108 14.12 -1.99 18.34
C ILE A 108 13.32 -3.03 19.15
N LEU A 109 13.98 -3.73 20.08
CA LEU A 109 13.37 -4.83 20.84
C LEU A 109 13.03 -4.44 22.27
N SER A 110 13.69 -3.41 22.78
CA SER A 110 13.51 -2.85 24.12
C SER A 110 13.58 -1.31 24.08
N PRO A 111 13.10 -0.62 25.13
CA PRO A 111 13.22 0.84 25.22
C PRO A 111 14.66 1.35 25.10
N ASN A 112 15.65 0.55 25.51
CA ASN A 112 17.07 0.90 25.41
C ASN A 112 17.54 0.94 23.95
N ASP A 113 16.88 0.21 23.04
CA ASP A 113 17.23 0.16 21.62
C ASP A 113 16.71 1.37 20.83
N MET A 114 15.99 2.29 21.47
CA MET A 114 15.42 3.47 20.79
C MET A 114 16.49 4.33 20.11
N HIS A 115 17.71 4.37 20.65
CA HIS A 115 18.84 5.08 20.03
C HIS A 115 19.17 4.52 18.64
N LEU A 116 19.03 3.20 18.42
CA LEU A 116 19.25 2.58 17.12
C LEU A 116 18.35 3.20 16.05
N TRP A 117 17.10 3.56 16.40
CA TRP A 117 16.22 4.26 15.49
C TRP A 117 16.54 5.74 15.39
N LEU A 118 16.61 6.44 16.51
CA LEU A 118 16.71 7.90 16.53
C LEU A 118 18.01 8.43 15.91
N ASP A 119 19.09 7.64 15.95
CA ASP A 119 20.39 8.00 15.38
C ASP A 119 20.59 7.45 13.94
N SER A 120 19.65 6.65 13.43
CA SER A 120 19.78 5.96 12.14
C SER A 120 19.62 6.86 10.92
N GLN A 121 20.20 6.41 9.80
CA GLN A 121 19.92 6.98 8.49
C GLN A 121 18.43 6.83 8.11
N ALA A 122 17.79 5.72 8.50
CA ALA A 122 16.36 5.52 8.26
C ALA A 122 15.49 6.61 8.91
N TYR A 123 15.79 7.03 10.13
CA TYR A 123 15.07 8.12 10.79
C TYR A 123 15.25 9.46 10.08
N VAL A 124 16.49 9.78 9.68
CA VAL A 124 16.80 11.00 8.93
C VAL A 124 16.03 11.04 7.60
N ASP A 125 16.08 9.95 6.85
CA ASP A 125 15.39 9.82 5.57
C ASP A 125 13.87 9.88 5.75
N TYR A 126 13.33 9.21 6.77
CA TYR A 126 11.90 9.21 7.09
C TYR A 126 11.40 10.61 7.45
N MET A 127 12.12 11.33 8.31
CA MET A 127 11.73 12.69 8.68
C MET A 127 11.86 13.67 7.53
N ARG A 128 12.87 13.52 6.67
CA ARG A 128 12.99 14.30 5.43
C ARG A 128 11.80 14.02 4.51
N PHE A 129 11.41 12.75 4.36
CA PHE A 129 10.27 12.34 3.55
C PHE A 129 8.96 12.96 4.02
N VAL A 130 8.64 12.82 5.31
CA VAL A 130 7.42 13.38 5.89
C VAL A 130 7.37 14.90 5.74
N ARG A 131 8.50 15.60 5.93
CA ARG A 131 8.58 17.06 5.75
C ARG A 131 8.40 17.48 4.29
N GLU A 132 8.95 16.72 3.35
CA GLU A 132 8.71 16.94 1.91
C GLU A 132 7.22 16.79 1.58
N LEU A 133 6.62 15.67 1.96
CA LEU A 133 5.19 15.42 1.72
C LEU A 133 4.33 16.52 2.33
N ASN A 134 4.58 16.88 3.59
CA ASN A 134 3.87 17.95 4.28
C ASN A 134 4.01 19.31 3.56
N SER A 135 5.21 19.65 3.10
CA SER A 135 5.45 20.92 2.39
C SER A 135 4.81 20.93 1.00
N SER A 136 4.77 19.78 0.33
CA SER A 136 4.27 19.66 -1.04
C SER A 136 2.76 19.93 -1.20
N VAL A 137 1.97 19.72 -0.15
CA VAL A 137 0.52 19.95 -0.16
C VAL A 137 0.10 21.30 0.43
N LYS A 138 1.06 22.16 0.75
CA LYS A 138 0.79 23.44 1.40
C LYS A 138 -0.10 24.32 0.53
N GLY A 139 -1.27 24.69 1.05
CA GLY A 139 -2.23 25.55 0.35
C GLY A 139 -2.96 24.89 -0.83
N LEU A 140 -2.88 23.56 -1.00
CA LEU A 140 -3.54 22.84 -2.09
C LEU A 140 -4.84 22.18 -1.63
N LEU A 141 -5.86 22.23 -2.48
CA LEU A 141 -7.08 21.42 -2.35
C LEU A 141 -6.83 19.97 -2.81
N MET A 142 -7.69 19.05 -2.40
CA MET A 142 -7.72 17.69 -2.98
C MET A 142 -7.90 17.73 -4.50
N SER A 143 -8.70 18.69 -5.01
CA SER A 143 -8.96 18.89 -6.44
C SER A 143 -7.76 19.42 -7.24
N ASP A 144 -6.81 20.08 -6.58
CA ASP A 144 -5.61 20.65 -7.23
C ASP A 144 -4.57 19.57 -7.55
N CYS A 145 -4.80 18.33 -7.11
CA CYS A 145 -3.87 17.24 -7.31
C CYS A 145 -3.63 16.96 -8.80
N PRO A 146 -2.36 16.97 -9.26
CA PRO A 146 -2.02 16.58 -10.63
C PRO A 146 -2.58 15.20 -11.00
N PRO A 147 -2.82 14.93 -12.30
CA PRO A 147 -3.23 13.62 -12.78
C PRO A 147 -2.28 12.51 -12.34
N ALA A 148 -2.82 11.32 -12.05
CA ALA A 148 -2.01 10.16 -11.75
C ALA A 148 -1.28 9.67 -13.00
N ASN A 149 0.04 9.51 -12.92
CA ASN A 149 0.83 8.76 -13.91
C ASN A 149 0.67 7.24 -13.71
N GLU A 150 1.31 6.43 -14.55
CA GLU A 150 1.18 4.97 -14.49
C GLU A 150 1.64 4.37 -13.16
N ASN A 151 2.72 4.90 -12.58
CA ASN A 151 3.26 4.41 -11.30
C ASN A 151 2.30 4.67 -10.13
N VAL A 152 1.68 5.86 -10.11
CA VAL A 152 0.62 6.20 -9.15
C VAL A 152 -0.61 5.33 -9.37
N LYS A 153 -1.05 5.14 -10.63
CA LYS A 153 -2.20 4.27 -10.96
C LYS A 153 -1.96 2.83 -10.52
N ALA A 154 -0.72 2.33 -10.63
CA ALA A 154 -0.38 0.98 -10.21
C ALA A 154 -0.57 0.77 -8.70
N ILE A 155 -0.14 1.72 -7.87
CA ILE A 155 -0.40 1.67 -6.42
C ILE A 155 -1.90 1.78 -6.12
N LEU A 156 -2.62 2.66 -6.83
CA LEU A 156 -4.07 2.80 -6.67
C LEU A 156 -4.81 1.51 -7.07
N GLU A 157 -4.31 0.75 -8.05
CA GLU A 157 -4.88 -0.56 -8.40
C GLU A 157 -4.64 -1.59 -7.29
N ILE A 158 -3.47 -1.59 -6.64
CA ILE A 158 -3.24 -2.41 -5.42
C ILE A 158 -4.30 -2.03 -4.36
N MET A 159 -4.47 -0.75 -4.05
CA MET A 159 -5.48 -0.29 -3.06
C MET A 159 -6.89 -0.74 -3.43
N LYS A 160 -7.23 -0.69 -4.72
CA LYS A 160 -8.52 -1.16 -5.23
C LYS A 160 -8.70 -2.67 -5.05
N ILE A 161 -7.68 -3.49 -5.31
CA ILE A 161 -7.72 -4.93 -5.06
C ILE A 161 -7.92 -5.21 -3.55
N LEU A 162 -7.18 -4.50 -2.70
CA LEU A 162 -7.32 -4.65 -1.24
C LEU A 162 -8.73 -4.27 -0.76
N HIS A 163 -9.37 -3.29 -1.40
CA HIS A 163 -10.77 -2.97 -1.16
C HIS A 163 -11.71 -4.11 -1.58
N THR A 164 -11.52 -4.76 -2.73
CA THR A 164 -12.42 -5.86 -3.15
C THR A 164 -12.34 -7.05 -2.20
N TRP A 165 -11.18 -7.30 -1.59
CA TRP A 165 -11.08 -8.35 -0.57
C TRP A 165 -11.93 -8.09 0.66
N ILE A 166 -12.25 -6.84 0.99
CA ILE A 166 -13.19 -6.52 2.08
C ILE A 166 -14.62 -6.92 1.68
N ASP A 167 -14.99 -6.76 0.40
CA ASP A 167 -16.28 -7.21 -0.12
C ASP A 167 -16.38 -8.75 -0.17
N GLU A 168 -15.29 -9.41 -0.51
CA GLU A 168 -15.22 -10.87 -0.69
C GLU A 168 -15.14 -11.64 0.64
N ILE A 169 -14.70 -10.99 1.73
CA ILE A 169 -14.48 -11.64 3.03
C ILE A 169 -15.56 -11.14 3.99
N PRO A 170 -16.69 -11.88 4.12
CA PRO A 170 -17.76 -11.48 5.01
C PRO A 170 -17.32 -11.57 6.47
N LEU A 171 -18.04 -10.85 7.33
CA LEU A 171 -17.82 -10.90 8.76
C LEU A 171 -18.00 -12.33 9.28
N ALA A 172 -17.08 -12.76 10.14
CA ALA A 172 -17.23 -14.00 10.87
C ALA A 172 -18.40 -13.85 11.86
N PRO A 173 -19.16 -14.93 12.14
CA PRO A 173 -20.23 -14.91 13.13
C PRO A 173 -19.73 -14.31 14.45
N GLU A 174 -20.44 -13.31 14.95
CA GLU A 174 -19.99 -12.52 16.10
C GLU A 174 -20.00 -13.36 17.37
N THR A 175 -18.81 -13.75 17.84
CA THR A 175 -18.63 -14.38 19.15
C THR A 175 -17.94 -13.46 20.16
N ALA A 176 -17.40 -12.32 19.72
CA ALA A 176 -16.58 -11.42 20.53
C ALA A 176 -17.06 -9.97 20.43
N ARG A 177 -16.91 -9.22 21.53
CA ARG A 177 -17.28 -7.80 21.62
C ARG A 177 -16.35 -6.88 20.84
N PHE A 178 -15.10 -7.27 20.67
CA PHE A 178 -14.04 -6.49 20.02
C PHE A 178 -13.42 -7.28 18.88
N GLY A 179 -13.03 -6.60 17.80
CA GLY A 179 -12.31 -7.17 16.65
C GLY A 179 -13.01 -8.35 15.95
N ASN A 180 -13.47 -8.17 14.72
CA ASN A 180 -14.01 -9.29 13.93
C ASN A 180 -12.87 -10.17 13.39
N LYS A 181 -12.90 -11.47 13.69
CA LYS A 181 -11.89 -12.45 13.27
C LYS A 181 -11.73 -12.58 11.76
N ALA A 182 -12.71 -12.15 10.95
CA ALA A 182 -12.59 -12.10 9.49
C ALA A 182 -11.41 -11.22 9.03
N PHE A 183 -10.99 -10.24 9.84
CA PHE A 183 -9.78 -9.47 9.56
C PHE A 183 -8.53 -10.35 9.41
N ARG A 184 -8.44 -11.45 10.18
CA ARG A 184 -7.31 -12.39 10.06
C ARG A 184 -7.25 -13.02 8.69
N VAL A 185 -8.41 -13.36 8.12
CA VAL A 185 -8.51 -13.93 6.77
C VAL A 185 -8.07 -12.88 5.74
N TRP A 186 -8.53 -11.64 5.88
CA TRP A 186 -8.11 -10.54 5.00
C TRP A 186 -6.60 -10.29 5.08
N HIS A 187 -6.04 -10.25 6.28
CA HIS A 187 -4.61 -10.00 6.49
C HIS A 187 -3.74 -11.18 6.04
N THR A 188 -4.16 -12.44 6.26
CA THR A 188 -3.45 -13.61 5.73
C THR A 188 -3.42 -13.57 4.20
N ARG A 189 -4.53 -13.19 3.56
CA ARG A 189 -4.58 -13.03 2.11
C ARG A 189 -3.60 -11.96 1.61
N LEU A 190 -3.47 -10.85 2.33
CA LEU A 190 -2.46 -9.84 2.05
C LEU A 190 -1.04 -10.40 2.13
N GLU A 191 -0.69 -11.10 3.22
CA GLU A 191 0.64 -11.71 3.41
C GLU A 191 1.01 -12.72 2.31
N GLU A 192 0.04 -13.53 1.87
CA GLU A 192 0.20 -14.54 0.82
C GLU A 192 0.33 -13.92 -0.58
N ASN A 193 -0.28 -12.77 -0.83
CA ASN A 193 -0.34 -12.15 -2.16
C ASN A 193 0.58 -10.92 -2.31
N ALA A 194 1.19 -10.42 -1.24
CA ALA A 194 2.01 -9.20 -1.27
C ALA A 194 3.17 -9.27 -2.28
N GLU A 195 3.84 -10.42 -2.39
CA GLU A 195 4.92 -10.63 -3.37
C GLU A 195 4.42 -10.49 -4.81
N ILE A 196 3.26 -11.08 -5.11
CA ILE A 196 2.62 -11.01 -6.42
C ILE A 196 2.17 -9.58 -6.72
N LEU A 197 1.56 -8.89 -5.75
CA LEU A 197 1.09 -7.50 -5.90
C LEU A 197 2.27 -6.56 -6.20
N ILE A 198 3.36 -6.66 -5.45
CA ILE A 198 4.57 -5.85 -5.68
C ILE A 198 5.20 -6.23 -7.03
N GLY A 199 5.36 -7.52 -7.30
CA GLY A 199 5.91 -8.09 -8.53
C GLY A 199 5.21 -7.60 -9.80
N GLN A 200 3.87 -7.55 -9.76
CA GLN A 200 3.02 -7.24 -10.90
C GLN A 200 2.84 -5.74 -11.13
N TYR A 201 2.68 -4.95 -10.06
CA TYR A 201 2.27 -3.55 -10.17
C TYR A 201 3.41 -2.55 -9.93
N ILE A 202 4.43 -2.93 -9.16
CA ILE A 202 5.51 -2.00 -8.78
C ILE A 202 6.77 -2.32 -9.57
N LEU A 203 7.35 -3.49 -9.34
CA LEU A 203 8.61 -3.91 -9.95
C LEU A 203 8.77 -5.42 -9.86
N ASN A 204 9.54 -5.99 -10.77
CA ASN A 204 9.84 -7.42 -10.81
C ASN A 204 11.34 -7.69 -10.58
N LYS A 205 11.90 -7.18 -9.46
CA LYS A 205 13.26 -7.47 -8.98
C LYS A 205 13.14 -8.22 -7.63
N PRO A 206 13.41 -9.53 -7.54
CA PRO A 206 13.16 -10.34 -6.35
C PRO A 206 13.73 -9.77 -5.04
N LEU A 207 14.95 -9.21 -5.10
CA LEU A 207 15.61 -8.56 -3.96
C LEU A 207 14.78 -7.40 -3.39
N LEU A 208 14.26 -6.52 -4.26
CA LEU A 208 13.45 -5.38 -3.85
C LEU A 208 12.04 -5.81 -3.44
N VAL A 209 11.50 -6.90 -4.00
CA VAL A 209 10.21 -7.44 -3.55
C VAL A 209 10.32 -7.95 -2.11
N ASN A 210 11.40 -8.67 -1.78
CA ASN A 210 11.68 -9.13 -0.41
C ASN A 210 11.86 -7.96 0.56
N GLU A 211 12.51 -6.87 0.14
CA GLU A 211 12.65 -5.65 0.92
C GLU A 211 11.31 -4.92 1.12
N LEU A 212 10.49 -4.79 0.08
CA LEU A 212 9.27 -3.99 0.13
C LEU A 212 8.11 -4.68 0.87
N LYS A 213 8.07 -6.03 0.84
CA LYS A 213 6.95 -6.82 1.37
C LYS A 213 6.61 -6.48 2.83
N PRO A 214 7.55 -6.47 3.79
CA PRO A 214 7.20 -6.23 5.20
C PRO A 214 6.62 -4.84 5.46
N TYR A 215 7.05 -3.81 4.73
CA TYR A 215 6.49 -2.46 4.88
C TYR A 215 5.03 -2.43 4.41
N LEU A 216 4.73 -3.07 3.27
CA LEU A 216 3.35 -3.15 2.76
C LEU A 216 2.44 -3.97 3.68
N THR A 217 2.89 -5.15 4.14
CA THR A 217 2.01 -6.02 4.95
C THR A 217 1.78 -5.46 6.35
N ASN A 218 2.76 -4.78 6.95
CA ASN A 218 2.60 -4.11 8.23
C ASN A 218 1.81 -2.79 8.14
N SER A 219 1.37 -2.35 6.97
CA SER A 219 0.65 -1.07 6.79
C SER A 219 -0.81 -1.09 7.25
N PHE A 220 -1.43 -2.25 7.47
CA PHE A 220 -2.90 -2.34 7.56
C PHE A 220 -3.45 -2.89 8.88
N GLY A 221 -2.62 -2.98 9.92
CA GLY A 221 -3.00 -3.45 11.25
C GLY A 221 -2.30 -4.74 11.67
N ASN A 222 -2.66 -5.29 12.81
CA ASN A 222 -2.10 -6.54 13.32
C ASN A 222 -3.15 -7.66 13.32
N SER A 223 -2.90 -8.74 12.57
CA SER A 223 -3.83 -9.88 12.47
C SER A 223 -4.14 -10.54 13.82
N THR A 224 -3.15 -10.68 14.71
CA THR A 224 -3.34 -11.34 16.01
C THR A 224 -4.21 -10.51 16.94
N ARG A 225 -3.86 -9.23 17.11
CA ARG A 225 -4.55 -8.30 18.02
C ARG A 225 -5.84 -7.72 17.42
N ILE A 226 -5.99 -7.77 16.10
CA ILE A 226 -7.11 -7.16 15.36
C ILE A 226 -7.20 -5.66 15.69
N ASP A 227 -6.03 -5.00 15.65
CA ASP A 227 -5.88 -3.57 15.92
C ASP A 227 -5.18 -2.84 14.77
N TYR A 228 -5.31 -1.53 14.75
CA TYR A 228 -4.61 -0.62 13.85
C TYR A 228 -4.25 0.66 14.61
N GLY A 229 -3.16 1.33 14.23
CA GLY A 229 -2.76 2.60 14.81
C GLY A 229 -1.61 3.24 14.04
N THR A 230 -1.03 4.28 14.63
CA THR A 230 -0.03 5.15 13.97
C THR A 230 1.24 4.42 13.53
N GLY A 231 1.63 3.31 14.16
CA GLY A 231 2.77 2.49 13.70
C GLY A 231 2.53 1.82 12.34
N HIS A 232 1.28 1.48 12.04
CA HIS A 232 0.88 0.93 10.73
C HIS A 232 0.86 2.04 9.66
N GLU A 233 0.39 3.23 10.02
CA GLU A 233 0.50 4.43 9.19
C GLU A 233 1.96 4.77 8.84
N VAL A 234 2.86 4.70 9.82
CA VAL A 234 4.31 4.86 9.61
C VAL A 234 4.83 3.80 8.64
N SER A 235 4.41 2.54 8.78
CA SER A 235 4.84 1.45 7.89
C SER A 235 4.44 1.71 6.44
N PHE A 236 3.26 2.30 6.20
CA PHE A 236 2.84 2.70 4.86
C PHE A 236 3.68 3.85 4.29
N LEU A 237 4.00 4.84 5.11
CA LEU A 237 4.90 5.92 4.69
C LEU A 237 6.33 5.40 4.46
N MET A 238 6.81 4.43 5.23
CA MET A 238 8.08 3.73 4.98
C MET A 238 8.04 2.97 3.65
N PHE A 239 6.93 2.32 3.30
CA PHE A 239 6.75 1.69 1.99
C PHE A 239 6.89 2.73 0.86
N LEU A 240 6.20 3.87 0.95
CA LEU A 240 6.32 4.93 -0.04
C LEU A 240 7.73 5.54 -0.11
N LEU A 241 8.41 5.67 1.04
CA LEU A 241 9.80 6.11 1.10
C LEU A 241 10.74 5.15 0.37
N CYS A 242 10.59 3.84 0.61
CA CYS A 242 11.36 2.82 -0.09
C CYS A 242 11.17 2.93 -1.62
N LEU A 243 9.93 3.11 -2.08
CA LEU A 243 9.62 3.34 -3.49
C LEU A 243 10.25 4.64 -4.03
N TRP A 244 10.27 5.71 -3.24
CA TRP A 244 10.97 6.93 -3.64
C TRP A 244 12.48 6.69 -3.76
N LYS A 245 13.11 6.03 -2.78
CA LYS A 245 14.55 5.75 -2.78
C LYS A 245 15.01 4.95 -4.00
N ILE A 246 14.20 4.02 -4.50
CA ILE A 246 14.51 3.23 -5.71
C ILE A 246 14.14 3.94 -7.02
N GLY A 247 13.64 5.18 -6.98
CA GLY A 247 13.31 5.96 -8.18
C GLY A 247 11.94 5.66 -8.79
N PHE A 248 11.04 4.94 -8.09
CA PHE A 248 9.69 4.64 -8.59
C PHE A 248 8.83 5.89 -8.82
N PHE A 249 9.16 7.02 -8.16
CA PHE A 249 8.41 8.27 -8.26
C PHE A 249 9.13 9.38 -9.03
N THR A 250 10.14 9.07 -9.85
CA THR A 250 10.98 10.08 -10.54
C THR A 250 10.15 11.14 -11.29
N ASP A 251 9.11 10.72 -12.02
CA ASP A 251 8.21 11.63 -12.75
C ASP A 251 6.90 11.95 -11.99
N THR A 252 6.95 11.94 -10.65
CA THR A 252 5.78 12.14 -9.79
C THR A 252 6.01 13.30 -8.82
N CYS A 253 5.10 14.28 -8.80
CA CYS A 253 5.12 15.33 -7.79
C CYS A 253 4.79 14.74 -6.41
N SER A 254 5.54 15.14 -5.38
CA SER A 254 5.34 14.73 -3.98
C SER A 254 3.91 14.95 -3.49
N ALA A 255 3.21 15.99 -3.96
CA ALA A 255 1.82 16.27 -3.60
C ALA A 255 0.86 15.13 -4.01
N VAL A 256 1.16 14.43 -5.12
CA VAL A 256 0.34 13.31 -5.61
C VAL A 256 0.39 12.12 -4.65
N LEU A 257 1.53 11.90 -3.99
CA LEU A 257 1.68 10.83 -3.00
C LEU A 257 0.74 11.06 -1.82
N VAL A 258 0.50 12.31 -1.42
CA VAL A 258 -0.45 12.65 -0.35
C VAL A 258 -1.89 12.67 -0.86
N LEU A 259 -2.17 13.50 -1.88
CA LEU A 259 -3.53 13.81 -2.30
C LEU A 259 -4.23 12.68 -3.08
N ARG A 260 -3.49 11.65 -3.53
CA ARG A 260 -4.06 10.44 -4.16
C ARG A 260 -3.72 9.16 -3.42
N ILE A 261 -2.43 8.84 -3.27
CA ILE A 261 -2.02 7.54 -2.74
C ILE A 261 -2.37 7.45 -1.25
N PHE A 262 -1.96 8.44 -0.46
CA PHE A 262 -2.23 8.45 0.97
C PHE A 262 -3.72 8.64 1.27
N ASP A 263 -4.45 9.46 0.51
CA ASP A 263 -5.92 9.53 0.61
C ASP A 263 -6.60 8.18 0.34
N ALA A 264 -6.20 7.46 -0.71
CA ALA A 264 -6.72 6.11 -0.99
C ALA A 264 -6.39 5.11 0.13
N TYR A 265 -5.19 5.19 0.69
CA TYR A 265 -4.78 4.41 1.86
C TYR A 265 -5.67 4.70 3.08
N ILE A 266 -5.92 5.96 3.41
CA ILE A 266 -6.79 6.33 4.55
C ILE A 266 -8.22 5.84 4.35
N LYS A 267 -8.76 5.92 3.12
CA LYS A 267 -10.08 5.37 2.78
C LYS A 267 -10.13 3.85 2.97
N LEU A 268 -9.07 3.13 2.59
CA LEU A 268 -8.95 1.69 2.84
C LEU A 268 -8.88 1.37 4.33
N CYS A 269 -8.03 2.05 5.09
CA CYS A 269 -7.90 1.84 6.53
C CYS A 269 -9.21 2.09 7.28
N ARG A 270 -9.93 3.18 6.98
CA ARG A 270 -11.25 3.44 7.57
C ARG A 270 -12.26 2.35 7.25
N ARG A 271 -12.22 1.82 6.01
CA ARG A 271 -13.09 0.71 5.63
C ARG A 271 -12.76 -0.56 6.42
N LEU A 272 -11.48 -0.87 6.63
CA LEU A 272 -11.04 -1.98 7.47
C LEU A 272 -11.47 -1.80 8.93
N GLN A 273 -11.22 -0.62 9.49
CA GLN A 273 -11.58 -0.24 10.87
C GLN A 273 -13.08 -0.42 11.12
N MET A 274 -13.92 0.11 10.24
CA MET A 274 -15.37 0.05 10.38
C MET A 274 -15.95 -1.34 10.10
N THR A 275 -15.45 -2.03 9.06
CA THR A 275 -15.97 -3.34 8.66
C THR A 275 -15.60 -4.39 9.72
N TYR A 276 -14.33 -4.48 10.06
CA TYR A 276 -13.83 -5.50 10.98
C TYR A 276 -13.75 -5.05 12.44
N LYS A 277 -14.25 -3.86 12.77
CA LYS A 277 -14.26 -3.33 14.15
C LYS A 277 -12.87 -3.41 14.79
N LEU A 278 -11.84 -2.97 14.05
CA LEU A 278 -10.46 -3.00 14.54
C LEU A 278 -10.36 -2.16 15.81
N GLU A 279 -9.52 -2.58 16.75
CA GLU A 279 -9.25 -1.82 17.95
C GLU A 279 -8.16 -0.75 17.71
N PRO A 280 -8.21 0.40 18.40
CA PRO A 280 -7.10 1.35 18.40
C PRO A 280 -5.84 0.71 18.99
N ALA A 281 -4.75 0.70 18.23
CA ALA A 281 -3.46 0.20 18.68
C ALA A 281 -2.71 1.29 19.44
N GLY A 282 -2.31 0.96 20.67
CA GLY A 282 -1.61 1.88 21.57
C GLY A 282 -2.53 2.49 22.63
N SER A 283 -1.97 2.84 23.78
CA SER A 283 -2.70 3.40 24.91
C SER A 283 -2.52 4.92 24.95
N HIS A 284 -3.07 5.63 23.98
CA HIS A 284 -3.15 7.08 24.09
C HIS A 284 -4.54 7.40 24.63
N GLY A 285 -4.62 7.75 25.91
CA GLY A 285 -5.88 8.08 26.59
C GLY A 285 -6.60 9.28 25.95
N ALA A 286 -7.49 9.96 26.70
CA ALA A 286 -8.34 11.04 26.18
C ALA A 286 -7.61 12.26 25.53
N TRP A 287 -6.28 12.29 25.56
CA TRP A 287 -5.43 13.36 25.04
C TRP A 287 -4.73 13.00 23.72
N CYS A 288 -5.07 11.86 23.11
CA CYS A 288 -4.61 11.51 21.77
C CYS A 288 -5.23 12.44 20.72
N LEU A 289 -4.55 12.61 19.58
CA LEU A 289 -5.08 13.40 18.47
C LEU A 289 -6.28 12.68 17.83
N ASP A 290 -6.13 11.38 17.55
CA ASP A 290 -7.16 10.50 17.01
C ASP A 290 -6.86 9.06 17.44
N ASP A 291 -7.85 8.19 17.35
CA ASP A 291 -7.73 6.79 17.77
C ASP A 291 -6.77 6.01 16.85
N TYR A 292 -6.68 6.36 15.57
CA TYR A 292 -5.99 5.55 14.57
C TYR A 292 -4.89 6.29 13.81
N GLN A 293 -5.14 7.54 13.40
CA GLN A 293 -4.32 8.24 12.42
C GLN A 293 -3.63 9.48 13.00
N PHE A 294 -2.50 9.87 12.42
CA PHE A 294 -1.86 11.14 12.75
C PHE A 294 -1.57 11.97 11.50
N CYS A 295 -0.92 11.35 10.50
CA CYS A 295 -0.44 12.06 9.32
C CYS A 295 -1.52 12.79 8.48
N PRO A 296 -2.80 12.35 8.40
CA PRO A 296 -3.85 13.10 7.73
C PRO A 296 -4.09 14.48 8.34
N PHE A 297 -3.94 14.62 9.66
CA PHE A 297 -4.03 15.91 10.34
C PHE A 297 -2.79 16.76 10.09
N LEU A 298 -1.61 16.14 10.05
CA LEU A 298 -0.38 16.83 9.68
C LEU A 298 -0.48 17.40 8.25
N PHE A 299 -0.71 16.56 7.25
CA PHE A 299 -0.80 16.98 5.86
C PHE A 299 -2.00 17.89 5.59
N GLY A 300 -3.17 17.57 6.15
CA GLY A 300 -4.37 18.38 6.02
C GLY A 300 -4.24 19.77 6.66
N SER A 301 -3.48 19.90 7.76
CA SER A 301 -3.20 21.22 8.34
C SER A 301 -2.27 22.05 7.43
N SER A 302 -1.39 21.40 6.66
CA SER A 302 -0.56 22.07 5.65
C SER A 302 -1.39 22.60 4.49
N GLN A 303 -2.38 21.83 4.00
CA GLN A 303 -3.34 22.29 2.99
C GLN A 303 -4.03 23.60 3.40
N LEU A 304 -4.30 23.78 4.69
CA LEU A 304 -4.99 24.94 5.25
C LEU A 304 -4.07 26.14 5.55
N ILE A 305 -2.74 26.01 5.39
CA ILE A 305 -1.83 27.13 5.62
C ILE A 305 -2.05 28.21 4.57
N GLY A 306 -2.35 29.42 5.05
CA GLY A 306 -2.60 30.58 4.18
C GLY A 306 -4.03 30.67 3.66
N ASN A 307 -4.93 29.78 4.13
CA ASN A 307 -6.34 29.87 3.80
C ASN A 307 -6.96 31.15 4.42
N PRO A 308 -7.60 32.02 3.61
CA PRO A 308 -8.18 33.27 4.10
C PRO A 308 -9.56 33.08 4.76
N ASP A 309 -10.27 32.01 4.39
CA ASP A 309 -11.68 31.81 4.75
C ASP A 309 -11.84 30.98 6.02
N PHE A 310 -10.93 30.03 6.26
CA PHE A 310 -10.98 29.11 7.39
C PHE A 310 -9.84 29.38 8.37
N LEU A 311 -10.19 29.77 9.58
CA LEU A 311 -9.29 29.75 10.72
C LEU A 311 -9.45 28.43 11.49
N PRO A 312 -8.50 28.04 12.35
CA PRO A 312 -8.62 26.81 13.12
C PRO A 312 -9.91 26.65 13.92
N ARG A 313 -10.49 27.75 14.42
CA ARG A 313 -11.80 27.75 15.10
C ARG A 313 -12.92 27.12 14.26
N SER A 314 -12.82 27.17 12.93
CA SER A 314 -13.80 26.62 12.01
C SER A 314 -13.86 25.09 12.04
N LEU A 315 -12.87 24.42 12.64
CA LEU A 315 -12.93 22.98 12.92
C LEU A 315 -14.09 22.61 13.85
N CYS A 316 -14.55 23.57 14.65
CA CYS A 316 -15.64 23.41 15.59
C CYS A 316 -17.02 23.72 14.95
N GLU A 317 -17.08 24.03 13.64
CA GLU A 317 -18.31 24.39 12.91
C GLU A 317 -18.78 23.24 11.99
N PRO A 318 -19.80 22.46 12.36
CA PRO A 318 -20.17 21.24 11.63
C PRO A 318 -20.59 21.47 10.17
N ASP A 319 -21.17 22.63 9.84
CA ASP A 319 -21.58 22.97 8.48
C ASP A 319 -20.38 23.22 7.57
N ILE A 320 -19.32 23.86 8.08
CA ILE A 320 -18.07 24.06 7.35
C ILE A 320 -17.42 22.70 7.10
N ILE A 321 -17.31 21.88 8.15
CA ILE A 321 -16.72 20.53 8.04
C ILE A 321 -17.45 19.70 6.99
N ARG A 322 -18.80 19.63 7.03
CA ARG A 322 -19.58 18.88 6.03
C ARG A 322 -19.34 19.39 4.61
N ARG A 323 -19.33 20.72 4.41
CA ARG A 323 -19.23 21.32 3.08
C ARG A 323 -17.86 21.14 2.43
N TYR A 324 -16.78 21.19 3.21
CA TYR A 324 -15.41 21.24 2.68
C TYR A 324 -14.58 19.98 2.98
N SER A 325 -15.22 18.94 3.53
CA SER A 325 -14.57 17.65 3.82
C SER A 325 -14.02 16.93 2.59
N ASP A 326 -14.55 17.18 1.39
CA ASP A 326 -14.00 16.59 0.16
C ASP A 326 -12.76 17.35 -0.35
N ASP A 327 -12.59 18.62 0.06
CA ASP A 327 -11.51 19.50 -0.39
C ASP A 327 -10.27 19.46 0.52
N TYR A 328 -10.46 19.16 1.81
CA TYR A 328 -9.39 19.17 2.81
C TYR A 328 -9.34 17.87 3.62
N MET A 329 -8.19 17.20 3.61
CA MET A 329 -7.96 15.95 4.32
C MET A 329 -8.21 16.08 5.84
N PHE A 330 -7.84 17.21 6.44
CA PHE A 330 -8.09 17.48 7.87
C PHE A 330 -9.59 17.47 8.17
N MET A 331 -10.38 18.23 7.40
CA MET A 331 -11.83 18.34 7.59
C MET A 331 -12.51 16.99 7.30
N ASN A 332 -12.01 16.23 6.33
CA ASN A 332 -12.45 14.87 6.07
C ASN A 332 -12.29 13.95 7.30
N CYS A 333 -11.17 14.05 8.01
CA CYS A 333 -10.95 13.32 9.26
C CYS A 333 -11.93 13.74 10.35
N ILE A 334 -12.17 15.04 10.54
CA ILE A 334 -13.16 15.52 11.53
C ILE A 334 -14.56 15.01 11.19
N LEU A 335 -14.96 15.06 9.92
CA LEU A 335 -16.24 14.52 9.48
C LEU A 335 -16.35 13.02 9.79
N HIS A 336 -15.29 12.24 9.51
CA HIS A 336 -15.27 10.83 9.84
C HIS A 336 -15.45 10.58 11.35
N ILE A 337 -14.67 11.28 12.18
CA ILE A 337 -14.74 11.13 13.65
C ILE A 337 -16.14 11.45 14.18
N THR A 338 -16.70 12.58 13.76
CA THR A 338 -18.04 13.03 14.21
C THR A 338 -19.18 12.13 13.72
N ASN A 339 -18.97 11.34 12.67
CA ASN A 339 -19.92 10.32 12.23
C ASN A 339 -19.79 9.00 12.99
N VAL A 340 -18.62 8.70 13.57
CA VAL A 340 -18.33 7.44 14.28
C VAL A 340 -18.51 7.56 15.79
N LYS A 341 -18.08 8.69 16.38
CA LYS A 341 -18.17 8.95 17.81
C LYS A 341 -19.45 9.71 18.13
N ALA A 342 -20.17 9.23 19.14
CA ALA A 342 -21.36 9.90 19.64
C ALA A 342 -21.00 10.94 20.71
N GLY A 343 -21.81 12.00 20.79
CA GLY A 343 -21.68 13.06 21.78
C GLY A 343 -20.96 14.31 21.26
N PRO A 344 -20.75 15.30 22.13
CA PRO A 344 -20.08 16.55 21.75
C PRO A 344 -18.61 16.34 21.36
N PHE A 345 -18.19 17.00 20.27
CA PHE A 345 -16.81 16.92 19.76
C PHE A 345 -15.74 17.25 20.81
N ALA A 346 -16.02 18.21 21.69
CA ALA A 346 -15.13 18.60 22.79
C ALA A 346 -14.91 17.48 23.84
N GLU A 347 -15.86 16.56 23.98
CA GLU A 347 -15.80 15.49 24.98
C GLU A 347 -15.06 14.27 24.46
N HIS A 348 -15.35 13.84 23.23
CA HIS A 348 -14.78 12.61 22.67
C HIS A 348 -13.46 12.82 21.89
N SER A 349 -13.11 14.08 21.57
CA SER A 349 -11.95 14.45 20.76
C SER A 349 -11.28 15.73 21.28
N ASN A 350 -11.01 15.78 22.58
CA ASN A 350 -10.45 16.96 23.25
C ASN A 350 -9.14 17.46 22.61
N GLY A 351 -8.24 16.54 22.24
CA GLY A 351 -6.98 16.88 21.56
C GLY A 351 -7.20 17.71 20.29
N LEU A 352 -8.11 17.28 19.41
CA LEU A 352 -8.48 18.03 18.20
C LEU A 352 -9.27 19.31 18.51
N TYR A 353 -10.17 19.25 19.49
CA TYR A 353 -10.94 20.42 19.92
C TYR A 353 -10.03 21.55 20.42
N SER A 354 -8.95 21.21 21.13
CA SER A 354 -7.96 22.19 21.61
C SER A 354 -7.32 22.99 20.47
N LEU A 355 -7.21 22.40 19.27
CA LEU A 355 -6.66 23.07 18.09
C LEU A 355 -7.53 24.22 17.59
N CYS A 356 -8.85 24.23 17.89
CA CYS A 356 -9.74 25.35 17.57
C CYS A 356 -9.28 26.66 18.23
N THR A 357 -8.49 26.60 19.31
CA THR A 357 -7.97 27.77 20.04
C THR A 357 -6.66 28.31 19.49
N VAL A 358 -5.98 27.58 18.60
CA VAL A 358 -4.71 27.99 18.03
C VAL A 358 -4.94 29.07 16.97
N PRO A 359 -4.16 30.16 16.93
CA PRO A 359 -4.49 31.33 16.11
C PRO A 359 -4.41 31.10 14.60
N ASN A 360 -3.56 30.19 14.13
CA ASN A 360 -3.36 29.95 12.70
C ASN A 360 -2.87 28.53 12.38
N TRP A 361 -3.12 28.10 11.14
CA TRP A 361 -2.76 26.78 10.63
C TRP A 361 -1.25 26.51 10.57
N ARG A 362 -0.41 27.53 10.38
CA ARG A 362 1.05 27.37 10.39
C ARG A 362 1.53 26.89 11.75
N ASN A 363 1.00 27.47 12.82
CA ASN A 363 1.31 27.06 14.20
C ASN A 363 0.79 25.66 14.49
N ILE A 364 -0.43 25.31 14.04
CA ILE A 364 -0.96 23.94 14.14
C ILE A 364 -0.03 22.96 13.44
N ASN A 365 0.29 23.18 12.16
CA ASN A 365 1.12 22.25 11.38
C ASN A 365 2.51 22.07 12.00
N SER A 366 3.14 23.15 12.44
CA SER A 366 4.44 23.09 13.12
C SER A 366 4.36 22.44 14.51
N GLY A 367 3.23 22.56 15.20
CA GLY A 367 2.94 21.85 16.46
C GLY A 367 2.73 20.36 16.23
N LEU A 368 1.91 20.00 15.23
CA LEU A 368 1.64 18.61 14.84
C LEU A 368 2.89 17.89 14.37
N LEU A 369 3.80 18.56 13.64
CA LEU A 369 5.06 17.94 13.23
C LEU A 369 5.94 17.58 14.45
N ARG A 370 6.01 18.46 15.45
CA ARG A 370 6.73 18.18 16.71
C ARG A 370 6.04 17.09 17.53
N MET A 371 4.71 17.15 17.62
CA MET A 371 3.91 16.14 18.31
C MET A 371 4.05 14.77 17.63
N TYR A 372 4.14 14.72 16.30
CA TYR A 372 4.38 13.49 15.56
C TYR A 372 5.74 12.87 15.91
N GLU A 373 6.80 13.67 15.98
CA GLU A 373 8.12 13.20 16.41
C GLU A 373 8.07 12.65 17.85
N GLU A 374 7.50 13.38 18.80
CA GLU A 374 7.48 13.00 20.22
C GLU A 374 6.50 11.87 20.56
N GLU A 375 5.28 11.90 20.01
CA GLU A 375 4.17 11.02 20.38
C GLU A 375 3.99 9.82 19.46
N VAL A 376 4.66 9.79 18.30
CA VAL A 376 4.67 8.63 17.41
C VAL A 376 6.08 8.06 17.27
N LEU A 377 7.02 8.84 16.75
CA LEU A 377 8.32 8.29 16.34
C LEU A 377 9.28 8.01 17.50
N LYS A 378 9.18 8.76 18.61
CA LYS A 378 9.98 8.57 19.82
C LYS A 378 9.32 7.65 20.86
N LYS A 379 8.15 7.08 20.55
CA LYS A 379 7.48 6.13 21.45
C LYS A 379 7.90 4.70 21.11
N PHE A 380 8.59 4.06 22.05
CA PHE A 380 8.96 2.64 21.94
C PHE A 380 7.78 1.71 21.57
N PRO A 381 6.58 1.82 22.18
CA PRO A 381 5.46 0.95 21.83
C PRO A 381 5.07 1.00 20.35
N VAL A 382 5.33 2.12 19.66
CA VAL A 382 5.11 2.30 18.22
C VAL A 382 6.34 1.82 17.44
N ALA A 383 7.51 2.35 17.79
CA ALA A 383 8.74 2.13 17.04
C ALA A 383 9.25 0.68 17.05
N GLN A 384 8.91 -0.11 18.08
CA GLN A 384 9.24 -1.55 18.15
C GLN A 384 8.69 -2.38 16.98
N HIS A 385 7.77 -1.83 16.19
CA HIS A 385 7.18 -2.48 15.02
C HIS A 385 7.83 -2.04 13.70
N PHE A 386 8.76 -1.09 13.72
CA PHE A 386 9.46 -0.63 12.52
C PHE A 386 10.42 -1.72 12.00
N MET A 387 10.46 -1.82 10.68
CA MET A 387 11.25 -2.80 9.95
C MET A 387 12.47 -2.10 9.35
N PHE A 388 13.63 -2.75 9.44
CA PHE A 388 14.90 -2.21 8.95
C PHE A 388 15.55 -3.18 7.98
N GLY A 389 15.88 -2.67 6.81
CA GLY A 389 16.46 -3.43 5.70
C GLY A 389 17.53 -2.62 4.98
N ILE A 390 17.78 -2.96 3.72
CA ILE A 390 18.82 -2.28 2.92
C ILE A 390 18.40 -0.86 2.49
N LEU A 391 17.10 -0.59 2.35
CA LEU A 391 16.61 0.75 1.98
C LEU A 391 16.42 1.65 3.20
N LEU A 392 16.05 1.08 4.34
CA LEU A 392 15.89 1.80 5.60
C LEU A 392 16.84 1.18 6.64
N SER A 393 18.08 1.65 6.59
CA SER A 393 19.15 1.16 7.45
C SER A 393 19.08 1.75 8.85
N VAL A 394 19.30 0.89 9.85
CA VAL A 394 19.46 1.28 11.26
C VAL A 394 20.85 1.86 11.56
N GLU A 395 21.78 1.78 10.60
CA GLU A 395 23.14 2.31 10.78
C GLU A 395 23.11 3.83 10.99
N PRO A 396 24.00 4.38 11.83
CA PRO A 396 24.03 5.81 12.14
C PRO A 396 24.23 6.66 10.89
N ALA A 397 23.50 7.77 10.78
CA ALA A 397 23.54 8.66 9.61
C ALA A 397 24.95 9.23 9.32
N ASN A 398 25.76 9.41 10.37
CA ASN A 398 27.13 9.95 10.28
C ASN A 398 28.21 8.88 10.08
N SER A 399 27.84 7.60 9.94
CA SER A 399 28.82 6.55 9.67
C SER A 399 29.36 6.70 8.24
N SER A 400 30.67 6.50 8.01
CA SER A 400 31.26 6.53 6.66
C SER A 400 30.71 5.45 5.71
N CYS A 401 29.86 4.56 6.22
CA CYS A 401 29.14 3.52 5.50
C CYS A 401 27.72 3.96 5.05
N SER A 402 27.24 5.15 5.44
CA SER A 402 25.86 5.60 5.22
C SER A 402 25.53 6.04 3.79
N THR A 403 26.55 6.17 2.94
CA THR A 403 26.38 6.08 1.48
C THR A 403 26.76 4.68 1.02
N LEU A 404 25.95 3.69 1.37
CA LEU A 404 25.58 2.75 0.32
C LEU A 404 24.88 3.63 -0.71
N HIS A 405 25.65 4.12 -1.69
CA HIS A 405 25.11 4.41 -3.01
C HIS A 405 24.12 3.28 -3.26
N ILE A 406 22.81 3.57 -3.24
CA ILE A 406 21.81 2.66 -3.78
C ILE A 406 22.41 2.31 -5.13
N SER A 407 22.92 1.08 -5.25
CA SER A 407 23.74 0.72 -6.39
C SER A 407 22.89 1.01 -7.62
N GLU A 408 23.51 1.37 -8.73
CA GLU A 408 22.75 1.68 -9.95
C GLU A 408 21.78 0.55 -10.31
N GLU A 409 22.11 -0.68 -9.90
CA GLU A 409 21.28 -1.90 -9.97
C GLU A 409 19.96 -1.84 -9.18
N MET A 410 19.92 -1.11 -8.05
CA MET A 410 18.74 -0.95 -7.20
C MET A 410 17.83 0.20 -7.63
N LYS A 411 18.31 1.13 -8.47
CA LYS A 411 17.47 2.15 -9.10
C LYS A 411 16.62 1.53 -10.21
N LEU A 412 15.43 2.08 -10.42
CA LEU A 412 14.50 1.70 -11.50
C LEU A 412 14.76 2.49 -12.77
#